data_AF-A0A932ARN1-F1
#
_entry.id   AF-A0A932ARN1-F1
#
_cell.length_a   1.000
_cell.length_b   1.000
_cell.length_c   1.000
_cell.angle_alpha   90.00
_cell.angle_beta   90.00
_cell.angle_gamma   90.00
#
_symmetry.space_group_name_H-M   'P 1'
#
loop_
_entity.id
_entity.type
_entity.pdbx_description
1 polymer ?
#
loop_
_entity_poly.entity_id
_entity_poly.type
_entity_poly.pdbx_seq_one_letter_code
_entity_poly.pdbx_strand_id
1 'polypeptide(L)'
;MAASRPAADQQPHDKSTGDTISELWDLLRSYAKQETIDPLKQLKGFVTFGLAGAALLGIGVSVLAVAVLRVLQTELRVGTRGSLSWTPYVVALALTGAGTLLSLKAIRKQGRPG
;
A
#
# COMPACT_ATOMS: atom_id res chain seq x y z
N MET A 1 34.91 -38.84 -56.00
CA MET A 1 35.13 -37.41 -56.29
C MET A 1 34.64 -36.63 -55.08
N ALA A 2 35.58 -36.05 -54.33
CA ALA A 2 35.32 -35.25 -53.14
C ALA A 2 34.85 -33.83 -53.52
N ALA A 3 33.98 -33.23 -52.71
CA ALA A 3 33.86 -31.77 -52.58
C ALA A 3 33.11 -31.40 -51.27
N SER A 4 33.90 -31.33 -50.19
CA SER A 4 33.96 -30.21 -49.24
C SER A 4 32.65 -29.60 -48.72
N ARG A 5 32.22 -30.08 -47.55
CA ARG A 5 31.38 -29.29 -46.63
C ARG A 5 32.31 -28.28 -45.94
N PRO A 6 32.07 -26.95 -45.98
CA PRO A 6 32.86 -26.03 -45.19
C PRO A 6 32.50 -26.28 -43.72
N ALA A 7 33.46 -26.80 -42.96
CA ALA A 7 33.44 -26.71 -41.51
C ALA A 7 33.60 -25.22 -41.18
N ALA A 8 32.48 -24.51 -41.08
CA ALA A 8 32.47 -23.20 -40.46
C ALA A 8 32.83 -23.43 -38.98
N ASP A 9 34.04 -23.01 -38.64
CA ASP A 9 34.61 -22.96 -37.31
C ASP A 9 33.57 -22.65 -36.24
N GLN A 10 33.22 -23.65 -35.44
CA GLN A 10 32.76 -23.40 -34.08
C GLN A 10 34.02 -23.16 -33.26
N GLN A 11 34.55 -21.93 -33.32
CA GLN A 11 35.58 -21.51 -32.38
C GLN A 11 35.01 -21.67 -30.96
N PRO A 12 35.71 -22.36 -30.05
CA PRO A 12 35.35 -22.38 -28.64
C PRO A 12 35.44 -20.93 -28.14
N HIS A 13 34.29 -20.30 -27.92
CA HIS A 13 34.24 -19.00 -27.28
C HIS A 13 34.57 -19.23 -25.81
N ASP A 14 35.85 -19.16 -25.47
CA ASP A 14 36.33 -19.19 -24.09
C ASP A 14 35.82 -17.94 -23.39
N LYS A 15 34.60 -18.04 -22.84
CA LYS A 15 33.99 -16.99 -22.04
C LYS A 15 34.95 -16.63 -20.92
N SER A 16 35.40 -15.38 -20.90
CA SER A 16 36.17 -14.83 -19.79
C SER A 16 35.39 -15.06 -18.49
N THR A 17 36.08 -15.35 -17.39
CA THR A 17 35.44 -15.47 -16.07
C THR A 17 34.56 -14.26 -15.73
N GLY A 18 34.91 -13.07 -16.25
CA GLY A 18 34.09 -11.86 -16.13
C GLY A 18 32.75 -11.94 -16.87
N ASP A 19 32.69 -12.53 -18.06
CA ASP A 19 31.44 -12.74 -18.82
C ASP A 19 30.55 -13.79 -18.15
N THR A 20 31.15 -14.78 -17.49
CA THR A 20 30.38 -15.77 -16.74
C THR A 20 29.73 -15.13 -15.51
N ILE A 21 30.45 -14.26 -14.80
CA ILE A 21 29.92 -13.55 -13.63
C ILE A 21 28.80 -12.57 -14.03
N SER A 22 28.95 -11.87 -15.17
CA SER A 22 27.91 -10.97 -15.65
C SER A 22 26.64 -11.72 -16.09
N GLU A 23 26.77 -12.86 -16.77
CA GLU A 23 25.64 -13.73 -17.11
C GLU A 23 24.89 -14.22 -15.86
N LEU A 24 25.61 -14.69 -14.84
CA LEU A 24 25.01 -15.14 -13.57
C LEU A 24 24.30 -14.00 -12.83
N TRP A 25 24.87 -12.79 -12.87
CA TRP A 25 24.24 -11.62 -12.28
C TRP A 25 22.95 -11.22 -13.01
N ASP A 26 22.95 -11.26 -14.34
CA ASP A 26 21.75 -10.97 -15.13
C ASP A 26 20.65 -12.02 -14.94
N LEU A 27 21.02 -13.30 -14.80
CA LEU A 27 20.11 -14.38 -14.44
C LEU A 27 19.47 -14.14 -13.06
N LEU A 28 20.29 -13.81 -12.05
CA LEU A 28 19.80 -13.54 -10.70
C LEU A 28 18.89 -12.31 -10.66
N ARG A 29 19.27 -11.24 -11.37
CA ARG A 29 18.47 -10.03 -11.51
C ARG A 29 17.15 -10.30 -12.21
N SER A 30 17.17 -11.09 -13.29
CA SER A 30 15.97 -11.47 -14.02
C SER A 30 15.02 -12.31 -13.17
N TYR A 31 15.56 -13.26 -12.40
CA TYR A 31 14.80 -14.13 -11.51
C TYR A 31 14.16 -13.33 -10.36
N ALA A 32 14.96 -12.52 -9.66
CA ALA A 32 14.45 -11.62 -8.63
C ALA A 32 13.37 -10.70 -9.21
N LYS A 33 13.56 -10.18 -10.42
CA LYS A 33 12.57 -9.32 -11.08
C LYS A 33 11.30 -10.10 -11.45
N GLN A 34 11.39 -11.34 -11.90
CA GLN A 34 10.23 -12.18 -12.22
C GLN A 34 9.41 -12.51 -10.99
N GLU A 35 10.09 -12.95 -9.93
CA GLU A 35 9.43 -13.46 -8.74
C GLU A 35 8.95 -12.34 -7.81
N THR A 36 9.53 -11.13 -7.89
CA THR A 36 9.12 -9.99 -7.05
C THR A 36 8.15 -9.03 -7.75
N ILE A 37 8.16 -8.91 -9.08
CA ILE A 37 7.25 -7.98 -9.77
C ILE A 37 5.81 -8.45 -9.74
N ASP A 38 5.54 -9.74 -9.92
CA ASP A 38 4.18 -10.28 -9.84
C ASP A 38 3.51 -10.06 -8.48
N PRO A 39 4.16 -10.35 -7.33
CA PRO A 39 3.59 -10.03 -6.03
C PRO A 39 3.43 -8.53 -5.80
N LEU A 40 4.37 -7.70 -6.27
CA LEU A 40 4.26 -6.24 -6.16
C LEU A 40 3.07 -5.69 -6.98
N LYS A 41 2.79 -6.31 -8.12
CA LYS A 41 1.68 -5.95 -9.01
C LYS A 41 0.32 -6.37 -8.44
N GLN A 42 0.27 -7.38 -7.57
CA GLN A 42 -0.93 -7.67 -6.75
C GLN A 42 -1.07 -6.67 -5.60
N LEU A 43 0.03 -6.29 -4.94
CA LEU A 43 0.01 -5.37 -3.80
C LEU A 43 -0.55 -3.99 -4.17
N LYS A 44 -0.32 -3.52 -5.40
CA LYS A 44 -0.84 -2.23 -5.88
C LYS A 44 -2.36 -2.12 -5.70
N GLY A 45 -3.11 -3.19 -5.98
CA GLY A 45 -4.56 -3.20 -5.87
C GLY A 45 -4.99 -3.03 -4.42
N PHE A 46 -4.43 -3.86 -3.55
CA PHE A 46 -4.69 -3.80 -2.11
C PHE A 46 -4.38 -2.42 -1.51
N VAL A 47 -3.24 -1.81 -1.86
CA VAL A 47 -2.87 -0.48 -1.38
C VAL A 47 -3.81 0.60 -1.91
N THR A 48 -4.18 0.56 -3.19
CA THR A 48 -5.12 1.55 -3.76
C THR A 48 -6.50 1.46 -3.14
N PHE A 49 -7.05 0.26 -2.95
CA PHE A 49 -8.34 0.07 -2.30
C PHE A 49 -8.29 0.43 -0.80
N GLY A 50 -7.19 0.11 -0.13
CA GLY A 50 -6.95 0.52 1.26
C GLY A 50 -6.91 2.04 1.43
N LEU A 51 -6.20 2.74 0.54
CA LEU A 51 -6.10 4.20 0.58
C LEU A 51 -7.44 4.88 0.28
N ALA A 52 -8.16 4.40 -0.75
CA ALA A 52 -9.48 4.91 -1.10
C ALA A 52 -10.49 4.66 0.03
N GLY A 53 -10.48 3.47 0.63
CA GLY A 53 -11.33 3.13 1.78
C GLY A 53 -11.01 3.97 3.01
N ALA A 54 -9.73 4.19 3.32
CA ALA A 54 -9.31 5.05 4.42
C ALA A 54 -9.75 6.50 4.23
N ALA A 55 -9.63 7.03 3.00
CA ALA A 55 -10.11 8.37 2.67
C ALA A 55 -11.64 8.48 2.84
N LEU A 56 -12.38 7.51 2.31
CA LEU A 56 -13.85 7.49 2.40
C LEU A 56 -14.33 7.39 3.85
N LEU A 57 -13.68 6.54 4.66
CA LEU A 57 -13.96 6.43 6.09
C LEU A 57 -13.63 7.73 6.83
N GLY A 58 -12.47 8.34 6.58
CA GLY A 58 -12.10 9.61 7.19
C GLY A 58 -13.14 10.71 6.92
N ILE A 59 -13.61 10.81 5.68
CA ILE A 59 -14.64 11.76 5.28
C ILE A 59 -15.98 11.43 5.94
N GLY A 60 -16.47 10.19 5.82
CA GLY A 60 -17.78 9.80 6.36
C GLY A 60 -17.86 9.97 7.87
N VAL A 61 -16.80 9.61 8.57
CA VAL A 61 -16.67 9.80 10.01
C VAL A 61 -16.71 11.29 10.34
N SER A 62 -15.93 12.14 9.64
CA SER A 62 -15.94 13.61 9.82
C SER A 62 -17.32 14.26 9.59
N VAL A 63 -18.08 13.77 8.62
CA VAL A 63 -19.44 14.27 8.35
C VAL A 63 -20.41 13.85 9.45
N LEU A 64 -20.35 12.59 9.92
CA LEU A 64 -21.17 12.11 11.03
C LEU A 64 -20.96 12.91 12.31
N ALA A 65 -19.72 13.29 12.59
CA ALA A 65 -19.39 14.20 13.68
C ALA A 65 -20.15 15.52 13.63
N VAL A 66 -20.07 16.18 12.47
CA VAL A 66 -20.72 17.47 12.26
C VAL A 66 -22.23 17.31 12.35
N ALA A 67 -22.78 16.21 11.86
CA ALA A 67 -24.21 15.91 11.97
C ALA A 67 -24.65 15.75 13.45
N VAL A 68 -23.93 14.97 14.25
CA VAL A 68 -24.22 14.80 15.69
C VAL A 68 -24.09 16.12 16.44
N LEU A 69 -23.02 16.87 16.17
CA LEU A 69 -22.80 18.20 16.73
C LEU A 69 -23.97 19.14 16.39
N ARG A 70 -24.46 19.07 15.15
CA ARG A 70 -25.58 19.90 14.70
C ARG A 70 -26.85 19.58 15.49
N VAL A 71 -27.19 18.30 15.67
CA VAL A 71 -28.36 17.88 16.48
C VAL A 71 -28.25 18.37 17.93
N LEU A 72 -27.07 18.26 18.55
CA LEU A 72 -26.81 18.77 19.90
C LEU A 72 -26.99 20.30 20.02
N GLN A 73 -26.64 21.04 18.97
CA GLN A 73 -26.78 22.49 18.96
C GLN A 73 -28.20 22.97 18.61
N THR A 74 -28.89 22.31 17.67
CA THR A 74 -30.25 22.72 17.24
C THR A 74 -31.35 22.23 18.17
N GLU A 75 -31.33 20.96 18.58
CA GLU A 75 -32.42 20.38 19.37
C GLU A 75 -32.23 20.62 20.88
N LEU A 76 -30.98 20.54 21.35
CA LEU A 76 -30.68 20.62 22.78
C LEU A 76 -30.19 22.01 23.23
N ARG A 77 -30.04 22.98 22.30
CA ARG A 77 -29.56 24.38 22.53
C ARG A 77 -28.21 24.48 23.25
N VAL A 78 -27.46 23.38 23.31
CA VAL A 78 -26.16 23.29 24.00
C VAL A 78 -25.14 24.12 23.22
N GLY A 79 -24.59 25.18 23.85
CA GLY A 79 -23.53 26.00 23.25
C GLY A 79 -23.92 27.33 22.60
N THR A 80 -25.17 27.75 22.72
CA THR A 80 -25.67 29.04 22.20
C THR A 80 -25.13 30.29 22.92
N ARG A 81 -24.25 30.15 23.92
CA ARG A 81 -23.68 31.27 24.69
C ARG A 81 -22.14 31.13 24.79
N GLY A 82 -21.44 31.38 23.69
CA GLY A 82 -20.02 31.77 23.63
C GLY A 82 -18.94 30.71 23.94
N SER A 83 -19.21 29.70 24.78
CA SER A 83 -18.16 28.81 25.32
C SER A 83 -18.01 27.44 24.63
N LEU A 84 -18.77 27.15 23.57
CA LEU A 84 -18.74 25.85 22.86
C LEU A 84 -18.22 25.92 21.42
N SER A 85 -17.55 27.02 21.04
CA SER A 85 -16.88 27.16 19.74
C SER A 85 -15.77 26.13 19.49
N TRP A 86 -15.24 25.51 20.56
CA TRP A 86 -14.20 24.47 20.50
C TRP A 86 -14.75 23.06 20.21
N THR A 87 -16.06 22.85 20.37
CA THR A 87 -16.72 21.56 20.19
C THR A 87 -16.49 20.92 18.81
N PRO A 88 -16.55 21.65 17.67
CA PRO A 88 -16.21 21.06 16.37
C PRO A 88 -14.80 20.49 16.31
N TYR A 89 -13.84 21.08 17.01
CA TYR A 89 -12.45 20.59 17.05
C TYR A 89 -12.31 19.32 17.88
N VAL A 90 -13.01 19.22 19.03
CA VAL A 90 -12.95 18.02 19.88
C VAL A 90 -13.64 16.83 19.23
N VAL A 91 -14.71 17.08 18.48
CA VAL A 91 -15.37 16.05 17.70
C VAL A 91 -14.45 15.56 16.55
N ALA A 92 -13.77 16.46 15.83
CA ALA A 92 -12.78 16.08 14.83
C ALA A 92 -11.62 15.26 15.43
N LEU A 93 -11.16 15.63 16.64
CA LEU A 93 -10.11 14.93 17.37
C LEU A 93 -10.58 13.54 17.84
N ALA A 94 -11.80 13.43 18.35
CA ALA A 94 -12.37 12.16 18.80
C ALA A 94 -12.51 11.16 17.64
N LEU A 95 -12.90 11.64 16.46
CA LEU A 95 -13.06 10.79 15.28
C LEU A 95 -11.76 10.31 14.67
N THR A 96 -10.81 11.22 14.50
CA THR A 96 -9.47 10.86 14.02
C THR A 96 -8.82 9.92 15.03
N GLY A 97 -8.91 10.22 16.33
CA GLY A 97 -8.46 9.32 17.39
C GLY A 97 -9.13 7.94 17.37
N ALA A 98 -10.46 7.88 17.18
CA ALA A 98 -11.20 6.62 17.10
C ALA A 98 -10.84 5.81 15.84
N GLY A 99 -10.70 6.47 14.69
CA GLY A 99 -10.23 5.84 13.46
C GLY A 99 -8.81 5.28 13.59
N THR A 100 -7.91 6.03 14.23
CA THR A 100 -6.55 5.58 14.54
C THR A 100 -6.57 4.39 15.50
N LEU A 101 -7.36 4.43 16.58
CA LEU A 101 -7.51 3.33 17.54
C LEU A 101 -8.10 2.06 16.90
N LEU A 102 -9.08 2.22 16.02
CA LEU A 102 -9.68 1.11 15.28
C LEU A 102 -8.70 0.50 14.29
N SER A 103 -7.93 1.32 13.57
CA SER A 103 -6.84 0.83 12.71
C SER A 103 -5.81 0.03 13.52
N LEU A 104 -5.39 0.54 14.69
CA LEU A 104 -4.46 -0.16 15.57
C LEU A 104 -5.03 -1.48 16.08
N LYS A 105 -6.32 -1.52 16.45
CA LYS A 105 -7.00 -2.75 16.86
C LYS A 105 -7.15 -3.75 15.70
N ALA A 106 -7.45 -3.29 14.49
CA ALA A 106 -7.59 -4.13 13.32
C ALA A 106 -6.26 -4.81 12.97
N ILE A 107 -5.15 -4.06 13.02
CA ILE A 107 -3.79 -4.60 12.83
C ILE A 107 -3.45 -5.62 13.91
N ARG A 108 -3.76 -5.34 15.18
CA ARG A 108 -3.53 -6.28 16.29
C ARG A 108 -4.37 -7.56 16.17
N LYS A 109 -5.61 -7.48 15.70
CA LYS A 109 -6.49 -8.65 15.52
C LYS A 109 -5.96 -9.60 14.45
N GLN A 110 -5.32 -9.07 13.41
CA GLN A 110 -4.70 -9.86 12.33
C GLN A 110 -3.50 -10.70 12.81
N GLY A 111 -2.87 -10.35 13.94
CA GLY A 111 -1.69 -11.03 14.48
C GLY A 111 -1.95 -12.18 15.47
N ARG A 112 -3.22 -12.54 15.76
CA ARG A 112 -3.54 -13.76 16.53
C ARG A 112 -3.86 -14.91 15.56
N PRO A 113 -2.90 -15.79 15.24
CA PRO A 113 -3.24 -17.07 14.62
C PRO A 113 -4.09 -17.86 15.62
N GLY A 114 -5.30 -18.23 15.18
CA GLY A 114 -6.14 -19.22 15.84
C GLY A 114 -5.80 -20.61 15.33
#